data_AF-A0A0M8Y0U9-F1
#
_entry.id   AF-A0A0M8Y0U9-F1
#
_cell.length_a   1.000
_cell.length_b   1.000
_cell.length_c   1.000
_cell.angle_alpha   90.00
_cell.angle_beta   90.00
_cell.angle_gamma   90.00
#
_symmetry.space_group_name_H-M   'P 1'
#
loop_
_entity.id
_entity.type
_entity.pdbx_description
1 polymer ?
#
loop_
_entity_poly.entity_id
_entity_poly.type
_entity_poly.pdbx_seq_one_letter_code
_entity_poly.pdbx_strand_id
1 'polypeptide(L)'
;MRRPGPALDQGIVTHIPRSPVDPVLAARQYAIFQETVASAGWRVYEVDPAPDHPDSVFVEDTLVVCEGLAVVTRPGATERRGEVAGAEAAARALGLRVEHITAPGTLEGGDVLQAGASVYVGLGGRTNAAGADQLEALLAPLGRKVERVALREVLHLKSAVTALPDGTLIGLPELVDSGALPPLRRAPEEPGAHVLPLGGRDVLVSASAPATIHELTAERWRVLPVDISEFEKLEACVTCLSVLVPDLGDRGTDVPEVSSATAHGS
;
A
#
# COMPACT_ATOMS: atom_id res chain seq x y z
N MET A 1 8.21 7.30 0.16
CA MET A 1 7.25 8.25 0.79
C MET A 1 7.37 9.58 0.07
N ARG A 2 6.36 10.46 0.10
CA ARG A 2 6.44 11.84 -0.41
C ARG A 2 5.96 12.79 0.68
N ARG A 3 6.65 13.93 0.86
CA ARG A 3 6.21 14.96 1.81
C ARG A 3 4.85 15.55 1.41
N PRO A 4 4.01 15.97 2.39
CA PRO A 4 2.81 16.73 2.09
C PRO A 4 3.13 18.03 1.35
N GLY A 5 2.34 18.30 0.31
CA GLY A 5 2.42 19.52 -0.47
C GLY A 5 1.80 20.72 0.26
N PRO A 6 2.05 21.95 -0.21
CA PRO A 6 1.53 23.17 0.40
C PRO A 6 0.00 23.30 0.29
N ALA A 7 -0.63 22.56 -0.62
CA ALA A 7 -2.07 22.56 -0.87
C ALA A 7 -2.78 21.33 -0.27
N LEU A 8 -2.20 20.67 0.74
CA LEU A 8 -2.75 19.46 1.36
C LEU A 8 -4.23 19.64 1.80
N ASP A 9 -4.59 20.83 2.28
CA ASP A 9 -5.94 21.18 2.70
C ASP A 9 -6.98 21.14 1.57
N GLN A 10 -6.53 21.06 0.31
CA GLN A 10 -7.35 20.95 -0.90
C GLN A 10 -7.53 19.50 -1.38
N GLY A 11 -6.96 18.51 -0.66
CA GLY A 11 -7.05 17.08 -0.99
C GLY A 11 -8.49 16.59 -1.16
N ILE A 12 -8.69 15.54 -1.94
CA ILE A 12 -10.02 15.02 -2.27
C ILE A 12 -10.68 14.37 -1.05
N VAL A 13 -11.98 14.59 -0.86
CA VAL A 13 -12.80 13.95 0.19
C VAL A 13 -14.13 13.52 -0.44
N THR A 14 -14.55 12.28 -0.21
CA THR A 14 -15.65 11.61 -0.92
C THR A 14 -16.78 11.13 0.01
N HIS A 15 -16.45 10.43 1.09
CA HIS A 15 -17.40 9.76 1.99
C HIS A 15 -17.56 10.47 3.35
N ILE A 16 -16.62 11.31 3.76
CA ILE A 16 -16.70 12.08 5.02
C ILE A 16 -16.96 13.58 4.80
N PRO A 17 -17.52 14.30 5.80
CA PRO A 17 -17.59 15.76 5.76
C PRO A 17 -16.19 16.38 5.82
N ARG A 18 -15.93 17.36 4.96
CA ARG A 18 -14.66 18.11 5.00
C ARG A 18 -14.49 18.82 6.34
N SER A 19 -13.29 18.71 6.90
CA SER A 19 -12.86 19.47 8.07
C SER A 19 -11.52 20.18 7.78
N PRO A 20 -11.19 21.26 8.50
CA PRO A 20 -9.94 21.98 8.29
C PRO A 20 -8.71 21.12 8.62
N VAL A 21 -7.75 21.08 7.69
CA VAL A 21 -6.44 20.46 7.86
C VAL A 21 -5.45 21.51 8.37
N ASP A 22 -4.71 21.19 9.42
CA ASP A 22 -3.58 21.99 9.92
C ASP A 22 -2.30 21.50 9.22
N PRO A 23 -1.74 22.27 8.27
CA PRO A 23 -0.56 21.85 7.52
C PRO A 23 0.71 21.76 8.39
N VAL A 24 0.79 22.50 9.49
CA VAL A 24 1.94 22.45 10.41
C VAL A 24 1.88 21.15 11.22
N LEU A 25 0.69 20.80 11.72
CA LEU A 25 0.49 19.53 12.40
C LEU A 25 0.68 18.34 11.45
N ALA A 26 0.14 18.40 10.23
CA ALA A 26 0.31 17.36 9.22
C ALA A 26 1.79 17.11 8.88
N ALA A 27 2.58 18.18 8.71
CA ALA A 27 4.02 18.06 8.48
C ALA A 27 4.75 17.39 9.65
N ARG A 28 4.35 17.70 10.89
CA ARG A 28 4.90 17.06 12.10
C ARG A 28 4.52 15.58 12.19
N GLN A 29 3.24 15.25 11.96
CA GLN A 29 2.75 13.88 11.94
C GLN A 29 3.46 13.04 10.88
N TYR A 30 3.65 13.59 9.67
CA TYR A 30 4.43 12.94 8.61
C TYR A 30 5.88 12.67 9.01
N ALA A 31 6.55 13.64 9.65
CA ALA A 31 7.93 13.44 10.12
C ALA A 31 8.02 12.31 11.16
N ILE A 32 7.08 12.27 12.12
CA ILE A 32 7.00 11.18 13.11
C ILE A 32 6.73 9.83 12.44
N PHE A 33 5.83 9.79 11.45
CA PHE A 33 5.56 8.59 10.67
C PHE A 33 6.83 8.08 9.97
N GLN A 34 7.55 8.97 9.28
CA GLN A 34 8.81 8.66 8.60
C GLN A 34 9.87 8.12 9.57
N GLU A 35 10.06 8.79 10.70
CA GLU A 35 11.01 8.37 11.75
C GLU A 35 10.63 7.03 12.36
N THR A 36 9.33 6.79 12.58
CA THR A 36 8.82 5.52 13.13
C THR A 36 9.14 4.36 12.19
N VAL A 37 8.84 4.51 10.90
CA VAL A 37 9.17 3.51 9.87
C VAL A 37 10.68 3.28 9.79
N ALA A 38 11.49 4.35 9.83
CA ALA A 38 12.95 4.23 9.84
C ALA A 38 13.47 3.51 11.10
N SER A 39 12.88 3.76 12.27
CA SER A 39 13.24 3.10 13.54
C SER A 39 12.90 1.61 13.56
N ALA A 40 11.98 1.17 12.70
CA ALA A 40 11.68 -0.24 12.48
C ALA A 40 12.65 -0.92 11.49
N GLY A 41 13.72 -0.23 11.07
CA GLY A 41 14.80 -0.80 10.24
C GLY A 41 14.64 -0.54 8.73
N TRP A 42 13.63 0.23 8.32
CA TRP A 42 13.41 0.53 6.91
C TRP A 42 14.26 1.72 6.44
N ARG A 43 14.82 1.62 5.25
CA ARG A 43 15.41 2.77 4.56
C ARG A 43 14.31 3.57 3.86
N VAL A 44 14.17 4.84 4.20
CA VAL A 44 13.20 5.72 3.54
C VAL A 44 13.79 6.30 2.26
N TYR A 45 13.12 6.06 1.14
CA TYR A 45 13.35 6.76 -0.12
C TYR A 45 12.29 7.85 -0.29
N GLU A 46 12.75 9.10 -0.49
CA GLU A 46 11.87 10.25 -0.69
C GLU A 46 11.58 10.42 -2.18
N VAL A 47 10.29 10.44 -2.53
CA VAL A 47 9.80 10.68 -3.89
C VAL A 47 9.78 12.19 -4.14
N ASP A 48 10.11 12.60 -5.36
CA ASP A 48 10.07 14.01 -5.76
C ASP A 48 8.72 14.67 -5.41
N PRO A 49 8.73 15.93 -4.93
CA PRO A 49 7.51 16.68 -4.64
C PRO A 49 6.62 16.86 -5.87
N ALA A 50 5.31 16.94 -5.65
CA ALA A 50 4.32 17.24 -6.68
C ALA A 50 3.38 18.35 -6.15
N PRO A 51 3.84 19.62 -6.13
CA PRO A 51 3.16 20.71 -5.43
C PRO A 51 1.78 21.06 -5.99
N ASP A 52 1.55 20.77 -7.28
CA ASP A 52 0.26 20.99 -7.96
C ASP A 52 -0.76 19.86 -7.68
N HIS A 53 -0.38 18.86 -6.89
CA HIS A 53 -1.21 17.71 -6.53
C HIS A 53 -1.38 17.63 -5.01
N PRO A 54 -2.51 18.15 -4.46
CA PRO A 54 -2.80 18.14 -3.03
C PRO A 54 -2.62 16.78 -2.34
N ASP A 55 -3.08 15.71 -3.01
CA ASP A 55 -3.10 14.33 -2.51
C ASP A 55 -1.77 13.58 -2.72
N SER A 56 -0.74 14.26 -3.24
CA SER A 56 0.51 13.60 -3.66
C SER A 56 1.28 12.89 -2.54
N VAL A 57 1.02 13.25 -1.27
CA VAL A 57 1.54 12.56 -0.07
C VAL A 57 1.08 11.10 0.00
N PHE A 58 -0.09 10.78 -0.55
CA PHE A 58 -0.69 9.45 -0.56
C PHE A 58 -0.09 8.60 -1.70
N VAL A 59 1.22 8.36 -1.61
CA VAL A 59 2.02 7.68 -2.63
C VAL A 59 1.58 6.26 -2.91
N GLU A 60 0.91 5.61 -1.95
CA GLU A 60 0.38 4.26 -2.10
C GLU A 60 -0.46 4.12 -3.38
N ASP A 61 -1.26 5.12 -3.70
CA ASP A 61 -2.18 5.03 -4.82
C ASP A 61 -1.51 5.05 -6.18
N THR A 62 -0.25 5.52 -6.24
CA THR A 62 0.50 5.75 -7.48
C THR A 62 1.31 4.54 -7.93
N LEU A 63 1.55 3.57 -7.04
CA LEU A 63 2.48 2.47 -7.30
C LEU A 63 2.12 1.22 -6.50
N VAL A 64 2.01 0.07 -7.17
CA VAL A 64 1.91 -1.25 -6.54
C VAL A 64 3.24 -1.98 -6.73
N VAL A 65 3.90 -2.35 -5.63
CA VAL A 65 5.15 -3.12 -5.68
C VAL A 65 4.90 -4.56 -5.27
N CYS A 66 5.25 -5.51 -6.13
CA CYS A 66 5.21 -6.93 -5.87
C CYS A 66 6.56 -7.54 -6.25
N GLU A 67 7.30 -8.01 -5.24
CA GLU A 67 8.68 -8.50 -5.43
C GLU A 67 9.56 -7.48 -6.18
N GLY A 68 10.10 -7.85 -7.35
CA GLY A 68 10.91 -6.98 -8.20
C GLY A 68 10.15 -6.12 -9.21
N LEU A 69 8.82 -6.15 -9.17
CA LEU A 69 7.94 -5.46 -10.12
C LEU A 69 7.26 -4.28 -9.44
N ALA A 70 7.36 -3.11 -10.06
CA ALA A 70 6.58 -1.93 -9.75
C ALA A 70 5.56 -1.71 -10.87
N VAL A 71 4.28 -1.74 -10.53
CA VAL A 71 3.18 -1.39 -11.44
C VAL A 71 2.78 0.04 -11.14
N VAL A 72 3.13 0.94 -12.05
CA VAL A 72 2.68 2.34 -12.02
C VAL A 72 1.20 2.35 -12.35
N THR A 73 0.42 2.89 -11.43
CA THR A 73 -1.03 2.84 -11.50
C THR A 73 -1.57 3.90 -12.46
N ARG A 74 -2.88 3.88 -12.67
CA ARG A 74 -3.60 4.94 -13.37
C ARG A 74 -4.74 5.41 -12.48
N PRO A 75 -4.52 6.43 -11.63
CA PRO A 75 -5.53 6.88 -10.68
C PRO A 75 -6.90 7.12 -11.31
N GLY A 76 -7.93 6.70 -10.58
CA GLY A 76 -9.33 6.87 -10.96
C GLY A 76 -9.72 8.34 -10.88
N ALA A 77 -9.27 9.03 -9.83
CA ALA A 77 -9.33 10.48 -9.74
C ALA A 77 -8.39 11.11 -10.78
N THR A 78 -8.95 11.86 -11.74
CA THR A 78 -8.21 12.39 -12.88
C THR A 78 -7.15 13.40 -12.48
N GLU A 79 -7.43 14.16 -11.44
CA GLU A 79 -6.63 15.20 -10.80
C GLU A 79 -5.35 14.61 -10.18
N ARG A 80 -5.37 13.33 -9.81
CA ARG A 80 -4.26 12.61 -9.21
C ARG A 80 -3.32 11.94 -10.23
N ARG A 81 -3.68 11.93 -11.51
CA ARG A 81 -2.88 11.21 -12.54
C ARG A 81 -1.49 11.80 -12.77
N GLY A 82 -1.24 13.05 -12.39
CA GLY A 82 0.09 13.65 -12.46
C GLY A 82 1.04 13.20 -11.34
N GLU A 83 0.53 12.54 -10.28
CA GLU A 83 1.32 12.12 -9.12
C GLU A 83 2.29 10.97 -9.42
N VAL A 84 2.01 10.19 -10.47
CA VAL A 84 2.70 8.91 -10.76
C VAL A 84 4.14 9.08 -11.26
N ALA A 85 4.46 10.22 -11.88
CA ALA A 85 5.77 10.43 -12.53
C ALA A 85 6.93 10.33 -11.52
N GLY A 86 6.78 10.96 -10.35
CA GLY A 86 7.80 10.87 -9.29
C GLY A 86 7.90 9.47 -8.70
N ALA A 87 6.78 8.77 -8.52
CA ALA A 87 6.76 7.41 -7.98
C ALA A 87 7.43 6.41 -8.95
N GLU A 88 7.20 6.57 -10.25
CA GLU A 88 7.89 5.81 -11.29
C GLU A 88 9.40 6.05 -11.26
N ALA A 89 9.83 7.32 -11.19
CA ALA A 89 11.26 7.66 -11.12
C ALA A 89 11.92 7.02 -9.90
N ALA A 90 11.27 7.07 -8.74
CA ALA A 90 11.71 6.42 -7.51
C ALA A 90 11.81 4.88 -7.67
N ALA A 91 10.79 4.24 -8.26
CA ALA A 91 10.80 2.80 -8.51
C ALA A 91 11.98 2.37 -9.40
N ARG A 92 12.24 3.12 -10.48
CA ARG A 92 13.39 2.88 -11.37
C ARG A 92 14.72 3.06 -10.64
N ALA A 93 14.85 4.10 -9.83
CA ALA A 93 16.05 4.35 -9.03
C ALA A 93 16.32 3.25 -7.99
N LEU A 94 15.26 2.58 -7.51
CA LEU A 94 15.35 1.41 -6.64
C LEU A 94 15.60 0.10 -7.39
N GLY A 95 15.77 0.13 -8.72
CA GLY A 95 16.09 -1.04 -9.53
C GLY A 95 14.89 -1.95 -9.83
N LEU A 96 13.66 -1.47 -9.64
CA LEU A 96 12.46 -2.24 -9.93
C LEU A 96 12.17 -2.25 -11.43
N ARG A 97 11.69 -3.39 -11.94
CA ARG A 97 11.08 -3.44 -13.28
C ARG A 97 9.76 -2.69 -13.22
N VAL A 98 9.57 -1.74 -14.14
CA VAL A 98 8.36 -0.90 -14.17
C VAL A 98 7.44 -1.35 -15.30
N GLU A 99 6.17 -1.53 -14.95
CA GLU A 99 5.04 -1.75 -15.87
C GLU A 99 3.93 -0.74 -15.55
N HIS A 100 2.91 -0.63 -16.41
CA HIS A 100 1.89 0.41 -16.31
C HIS A 100 0.48 -0.14 -16.45
N ILE A 101 -0.44 0.43 -15.67
CA ILE A 101 -1.87 0.36 -15.98
C ILE A 101 -2.19 1.40 -17.05
N THR A 102 -2.87 0.99 -18.11
CA THR A 102 -3.21 1.82 -19.27
C THR A 102 -4.73 1.93 -19.45
N ALA A 103 -5.17 2.97 -20.16
CA ALA A 103 -6.59 3.15 -20.47
C ALA A 103 -7.15 1.95 -21.27
N PRO A 104 -8.39 1.52 -21.01
CA PRO A 104 -9.40 2.14 -20.15
C PRO A 104 -9.30 1.78 -18.66
N GLY A 105 -8.25 1.06 -18.25
CA GLY A 105 -8.01 0.68 -16.86
C GLY A 105 -7.84 1.87 -15.93
N THR A 106 -8.41 1.77 -14.74
CA THR A 106 -8.06 2.61 -13.58
C THR A 106 -7.75 1.71 -12.41
N LEU A 107 -6.73 2.10 -11.64
CA LEU A 107 -6.29 1.39 -10.46
C LEU A 107 -5.63 2.39 -9.52
N GLU A 108 -5.90 2.27 -8.22
CA GLU A 108 -5.18 2.95 -7.15
C GLU A 108 -4.65 1.88 -6.19
N GLY A 109 -3.40 2.03 -5.75
CA GLY A 109 -2.75 1.05 -4.88
C GLY A 109 -3.42 0.86 -3.52
N GLY A 110 -4.23 1.82 -3.04
CA GLY A 110 -5.12 1.65 -1.90
C GLY A 110 -6.11 0.49 -2.06
N ASP A 111 -6.47 0.13 -3.30
CA ASP A 111 -7.34 -1.01 -3.60
C ASP A 111 -6.60 -2.36 -3.66
N VAL A 112 -5.28 -2.37 -3.53
CA VAL A 112 -4.47 -3.59 -3.69
C VAL A 112 -3.90 -4.04 -2.35
N LEU A 113 -4.41 -5.18 -1.87
CA LEU A 113 -3.97 -5.84 -0.65
C LEU A 113 -3.25 -7.15 -0.98
N GLN A 114 -1.97 -7.22 -0.66
CA GLN A 114 -1.18 -8.45 -0.82
C GLN A 114 -1.12 -9.21 0.50
N ALA A 115 -1.54 -10.49 0.50
CA ALA A 115 -1.49 -11.35 1.68
C ALA A 115 -1.18 -12.80 1.27
N GLY A 116 -0.06 -13.34 1.77
CA GLY A 116 0.43 -14.65 1.35
C GLY A 116 0.68 -14.69 -0.16
N ALA A 117 0.11 -15.68 -0.86
CA ALA A 117 0.18 -15.79 -2.33
C ALA A 117 -0.94 -15.01 -3.07
N SER A 118 -1.93 -14.52 -2.34
CA SER A 118 -3.09 -13.82 -2.90
C SER A 118 -2.85 -12.30 -2.98
N VAL A 119 -3.54 -11.68 -3.93
CA VAL A 119 -3.62 -10.24 -4.11
C VAL A 119 -5.10 -9.91 -4.26
N TYR A 120 -5.67 -9.24 -3.27
CA TYR A 120 -7.06 -8.80 -3.32
C TYR A 120 -7.12 -7.41 -3.94
N VAL A 121 -8.05 -7.22 -4.88
CA VAL A 121 -8.23 -5.96 -5.61
C VAL A 121 -9.65 -5.46 -5.41
N GLY A 122 -9.78 -4.32 -4.76
CA GLY A 122 -11.04 -3.59 -4.60
C GLY A 122 -11.60 -3.16 -5.95
N LEU A 123 -12.88 -3.44 -6.20
CA LEU A 123 -13.62 -2.96 -7.36
C LEU A 123 -14.70 -1.98 -6.92
N GLY A 124 -14.63 -0.75 -7.45
CA GLY A 124 -15.52 0.34 -7.09
C GLY A 124 -14.75 1.65 -6.94
N GLY A 125 -15.46 2.78 -7.03
CA GLY A 125 -14.87 4.11 -6.84
C GLY A 125 -13.74 4.43 -7.83
N ARG A 126 -12.51 4.13 -7.42
CA ARG A 126 -11.25 4.51 -8.10
C ARG A 126 -10.68 3.40 -9.00
N THR A 127 -10.89 2.14 -8.65
CA THR A 127 -10.37 0.98 -9.40
C THR A 127 -11.48 0.26 -10.17
N ASN A 128 -11.23 -0.01 -11.46
CA ASN A 128 -12.18 -0.69 -12.34
C ASN A 128 -11.69 -2.09 -12.77
N ALA A 129 -12.59 -2.89 -13.34
CA ALA A 129 -12.29 -4.26 -13.77
C ALA A 129 -11.13 -4.30 -14.78
N ALA A 130 -11.07 -3.38 -15.74
CA ALA A 130 -10.00 -3.33 -16.73
C ALA A 130 -8.61 -3.05 -16.12
N GLY A 131 -8.55 -2.29 -15.02
CA GLY A 131 -7.31 -2.08 -14.26
C GLY A 131 -6.92 -3.32 -13.46
N ALA A 132 -7.89 -3.98 -12.82
CA ALA A 132 -7.68 -5.23 -12.11
C ALA A 132 -7.19 -6.37 -13.03
N ASP A 133 -7.77 -6.48 -14.24
CA ASP A 133 -7.38 -7.47 -15.25
C ASP A 133 -5.94 -7.26 -15.74
N GLN A 134 -5.54 -6.00 -15.93
CA GLN A 134 -4.16 -5.66 -16.27
C GLN A 134 -3.20 -6.01 -15.13
N LEU A 135 -3.55 -5.69 -13.89
CA LEU A 135 -2.73 -6.05 -12.73
C LEU A 135 -2.57 -7.57 -12.63
N GLU A 136 -3.65 -8.34 -12.79
CA GLU A 136 -3.59 -9.81 -12.80
C GLU A 136 -2.63 -10.34 -13.87
N ALA A 137 -2.73 -9.84 -15.10
CA ALA A 137 -1.82 -10.26 -16.18
C ALA A 137 -0.35 -9.95 -15.87
N LEU A 138 -0.08 -8.81 -15.23
CA LEU A 138 1.28 -8.39 -14.84
C LEU A 138 1.85 -9.22 -13.67
N LEU A 139 0.99 -9.66 -12.74
CA LEU A 139 1.39 -10.43 -11.56
C LEU A 139 1.37 -11.95 -11.79
N ALA A 140 0.67 -12.45 -12.81
CA ALA A 140 0.61 -13.89 -13.13
C ALA A 140 2.00 -14.54 -13.33
N PRO A 141 2.98 -13.91 -14.02
CA PRO A 141 4.34 -14.46 -14.14
C PRO A 141 5.09 -14.59 -12.80
N LEU A 142 4.65 -13.86 -11.76
CA LEU A 142 5.19 -13.94 -10.40
C LEU A 142 4.44 -14.99 -9.55
N GLY A 143 3.51 -15.75 -10.14
CA GLY A 143 2.74 -16.78 -9.43
C GLY A 143 1.71 -16.23 -8.44
N ARG A 144 1.37 -14.94 -8.54
CA ARG A 144 0.39 -14.28 -7.66
C ARG A 144 -1.02 -14.51 -8.18
N LYS A 145 -1.97 -14.81 -7.27
CA LYS A 145 -3.39 -14.96 -7.61
C LYS A 145 -4.15 -13.68 -7.29
N VAL A 146 -4.83 -13.09 -8.27
CA VAL A 146 -5.67 -11.90 -8.05
C VAL A 146 -7.11 -12.31 -7.76
N GLU A 147 -7.65 -11.85 -6.63
CA GLU A 147 -9.04 -12.01 -6.22
C GLU A 147 -9.72 -10.64 -6.20
N ARG A 148 -10.88 -10.51 -6.84
CA ARG A 148 -11.59 -9.23 -6.94
C ARG A 148 -12.61 -9.12 -5.83
N VAL A 149 -12.64 -7.99 -5.14
CA VAL A 149 -13.50 -7.74 -3.97
C VAL A 149 -14.36 -6.52 -4.26
N ALA A 150 -15.69 -6.70 -4.32
CA ALA A 150 -16.59 -5.58 -4.52
C ALA A 150 -16.59 -4.69 -3.26
N LEU A 151 -16.41 -3.38 -3.46
CA LEU A 151 -16.44 -2.39 -2.39
C LEU A 151 -17.87 -1.90 -2.14
N ARG A 152 -18.14 -1.45 -0.92
CA ARG A 152 -19.37 -0.74 -0.54
C ARG A 152 -19.05 0.73 -0.27
N GLU A 153 -19.57 1.31 0.81
CA GLU A 153 -19.38 2.74 1.16
C GLU A 153 -17.97 3.01 1.75
N VAL A 154 -16.92 2.71 0.99
CA VAL A 154 -15.52 2.98 1.33
C VAL A 154 -14.73 3.50 0.13
N LEU A 155 -13.69 4.29 0.41
CA LEU A 155 -12.84 4.87 -0.62
C LEU A 155 -12.02 3.81 -1.36
N HIS A 156 -11.35 2.94 -0.61
CA HIS A 156 -10.53 1.85 -1.13
C HIS A 156 -10.69 0.56 -0.33
N LEU A 157 -10.23 -0.57 -0.88
CA LEU A 157 -10.17 -1.85 -0.18
C LEU A 157 -9.44 -1.74 1.17
N LYS A 158 -8.27 -1.08 1.20
CA LYS A 158 -7.48 -0.96 2.45
C LYS A 158 -8.07 -0.01 3.49
N SER A 159 -9.08 0.80 3.14
CA SER A 159 -9.90 1.50 4.12
C SER A 159 -10.81 0.54 4.90
N ALA A 160 -11.12 -0.63 4.33
CA ALA A 160 -11.97 -1.63 4.98
C ALA A 160 -11.17 -2.81 5.56
N VAL A 161 -10.10 -3.24 4.90
CA VAL A 161 -9.36 -4.45 5.27
C VAL A 161 -7.88 -4.34 4.95
N THR A 162 -7.04 -4.70 5.91
CA THR A 162 -5.61 -4.92 5.72
C THR A 162 -5.20 -6.30 6.25
N ALA A 163 -3.90 -6.60 6.21
CA ALA A 163 -3.36 -7.87 6.66
C ALA A 163 -2.23 -7.66 7.68
N LEU A 164 -2.22 -8.49 8.72
CA LEU A 164 -1.08 -8.65 9.61
C LEU A 164 0.08 -9.35 8.89
N PRO A 165 1.32 -9.25 9.40
CA PRO A 165 2.48 -9.94 8.83
C PRO A 165 2.32 -11.46 8.62
N ASP A 166 1.46 -12.13 9.40
CA ASP A 166 1.18 -13.56 9.28
C ASP A 166 0.09 -13.91 8.24
N GLY A 167 -0.45 -12.89 7.54
CA GLY A 167 -1.51 -13.04 6.56
C GLY A 167 -2.93 -13.02 7.13
N THR A 168 -3.09 -12.91 8.45
CA THR A 168 -4.40 -12.71 9.07
C THR A 168 -5.00 -11.39 8.60
N LEU A 169 -6.17 -11.45 7.96
CA LEU A 169 -6.88 -10.24 7.59
C LEU A 169 -7.54 -9.60 8.81
N ILE A 170 -7.48 -8.27 8.90
CA ILE A 170 -8.15 -7.46 9.92
C ILE A 170 -8.92 -6.32 9.24
N GLY A 171 -10.17 -6.09 9.65
CA GLY A 171 -11.00 -5.11 8.97
C GLY A 171 -12.47 -5.05 9.40
N LEU A 172 -13.28 -4.38 8.59
CA LEU A 172 -14.71 -4.18 8.77
C LEU A 172 -15.48 -4.92 7.65
N PRO A 173 -15.97 -6.16 7.88
CA PRO A 173 -16.56 -7.00 6.82
C PRO A 173 -17.81 -6.39 6.16
N GLU A 174 -18.52 -5.49 6.85
CA GLU A 174 -19.70 -4.79 6.33
C GLU A 174 -19.39 -3.80 5.20
N LEU A 175 -18.12 -3.41 5.02
CA LEU A 175 -17.69 -2.43 4.02
C LEU A 175 -17.28 -3.06 2.67
N VAL A 176 -17.24 -4.39 2.60
CA VAL A 176 -16.80 -5.14 1.42
C VAL A 176 -17.68 -6.36 1.19
N ASP A 177 -17.62 -6.94 -0.01
CA ASP A 177 -18.10 -8.30 -0.22
C ASP A 177 -17.07 -9.31 0.32
N SER A 178 -17.26 -9.71 1.58
CA SER A 178 -16.37 -10.62 2.28
C SER A 178 -16.41 -12.07 1.78
N GLY A 179 -17.32 -12.42 0.86
CA GLY A 179 -17.40 -13.78 0.30
C GLY A 179 -16.15 -14.22 -0.46
N ALA A 180 -15.39 -13.27 -0.99
CA ALA A 180 -14.11 -13.49 -1.68
C ALA A 180 -12.89 -13.48 -0.74
N LEU A 181 -13.08 -13.11 0.53
CA LEU A 181 -12.00 -12.98 1.51
C LEU A 181 -11.89 -14.24 2.38
N PRO A 182 -10.68 -14.63 2.81
CA PRO A 182 -10.51 -15.58 3.90
C PRO A 182 -11.13 -15.01 5.20
N PRO A 183 -11.23 -15.82 6.27
CA PRO A 183 -11.74 -15.34 7.55
C PRO A 183 -11.08 -14.02 7.98
N LEU A 184 -11.93 -13.00 8.12
CA LEU A 184 -11.55 -11.63 8.47
C LEU A 184 -11.74 -11.43 9.97
N ARG A 185 -10.68 -11.04 10.68
CA ARG A 185 -10.81 -10.53 12.04
C ARG A 185 -11.51 -9.18 12.01
N ARG A 186 -12.59 -9.03 12.76
CA ARG A 186 -13.23 -7.73 12.93
C ARG A 186 -12.33 -6.79 13.74
N ALA A 187 -12.03 -5.61 13.18
CA ALA A 187 -11.41 -4.53 13.92
C ALA A 187 -12.44 -3.92 14.92
N PRO A 188 -12.05 -3.63 16.18
CA PRO A 188 -12.93 -2.95 17.13
C PRO A 188 -13.33 -1.53 16.72
N GLU A 189 -12.47 -0.87 15.94
CA GLU A 189 -12.57 0.53 15.53
C GLU A 189 -12.09 0.65 14.08
N GLU A 190 -12.65 1.59 13.31
CA GLU A 190 -12.31 1.77 11.88
C GLU A 190 -10.81 2.03 11.64
N PRO A 191 -10.11 2.93 12.36
CA PRO A 191 -8.66 3.11 12.15
C PRO A 191 -7.85 1.86 12.50
N GLY A 192 -8.44 0.91 13.25
CA GLY A 192 -7.87 -0.39 13.57
C GLY A 192 -7.92 -1.41 12.43
N ALA A 193 -8.71 -1.15 11.39
CA ALA A 193 -8.72 -1.94 10.16
C ALA A 193 -7.46 -1.72 9.31
N HIS A 194 -6.66 -0.69 9.62
CA HIS A 194 -5.53 -0.23 8.81
C HIS A 194 -4.21 -0.55 9.51
N VAL A 195 -3.56 -1.61 9.06
CA VAL A 195 -2.28 -2.05 9.60
C VAL A 195 -1.22 -1.97 8.51
N LEU A 196 -0.08 -1.35 8.83
CA LEU A 196 1.12 -1.33 8.00
C LEU A 196 2.15 -2.32 8.57
N PRO A 197 2.39 -3.48 7.92
CA PRO A 197 3.43 -4.43 8.31
C PRO A 197 4.83 -3.83 8.16
N LEU A 198 5.65 -3.88 9.22
CA LEU A 198 7.04 -3.39 9.18
C LEU A 198 8.07 -4.53 9.31
N GLY A 199 7.64 -5.78 9.19
CA GLY A 199 8.48 -6.98 9.23
C GLY A 199 8.45 -7.68 10.59
N GLY A 200 8.67 -9.00 10.60
CA GLY A 200 8.58 -9.80 11.82
C GLY A 200 7.20 -9.70 12.47
N ARG A 201 7.15 -9.18 13.72
CA ARG A 201 5.91 -8.89 14.44
C ARG A 201 5.68 -7.39 14.66
N ASP A 202 6.36 -6.55 13.87
CA ASP A 202 6.25 -5.11 13.97
C ASP A 202 5.14 -4.62 13.04
N VAL A 203 4.21 -3.86 13.61
CA VAL A 203 3.07 -3.29 12.90
C VAL A 203 2.88 -1.83 13.29
N LEU A 204 2.65 -0.98 12.31
CA LEU A 204 2.27 0.42 12.53
C LEU A 204 0.77 0.55 12.34
N VAL A 205 0.13 1.24 13.30
CA VAL A 205 -1.33 1.47 13.33
C VAL A 205 -1.60 2.92 13.72
N SER A 206 -2.79 3.43 13.39
CA SER A 206 -3.17 4.78 13.81
C SER A 206 -3.27 4.86 15.34
N ALA A 207 -2.78 5.95 15.92
CA ALA A 207 -3.00 6.26 17.34
C ALA A 207 -4.50 6.45 17.68
N SER A 208 -5.34 6.65 16.66
CA SER A 208 -6.81 6.71 16.75
C SER A 208 -7.47 5.33 16.96
N ALA A 209 -6.71 4.23 17.07
CA ALA A 209 -7.23 2.85 17.26
C ALA A 209 -6.82 2.21 18.61
N PRO A 210 -7.12 2.82 19.77
CA PRO A 210 -6.63 2.34 21.07
C PRO A 210 -7.05 0.91 21.43
N ALA A 211 -8.25 0.47 21.05
CA ALA A 211 -8.69 -0.89 21.33
C ALA A 211 -7.92 -1.91 20.50
N THR A 212 -7.67 -1.60 19.22
CA THR A 212 -6.87 -2.45 18.33
C THR A 212 -5.42 -2.54 18.80
N ILE A 213 -4.83 -1.41 19.21
CA ILE A 213 -3.48 -1.38 19.80
C ILE A 213 -3.41 -2.31 21.01
N HIS A 214 -4.41 -2.24 21.90
CA HIS A 214 -4.46 -3.09 23.09
C HIS A 214 -4.53 -4.58 22.73
N GLU A 215 -5.44 -4.97 21.84
CA GLU A 215 -5.61 -6.37 21.43
C GLU A 215 -4.35 -6.93 20.76
N LEU A 216 -3.77 -6.21 19.80
CA LEU A 216 -2.56 -6.66 19.11
C LEU A 216 -1.36 -6.74 20.06
N THR A 217 -1.24 -5.81 21.01
CA THR A 217 -0.20 -5.86 22.04
C THR A 217 -0.37 -7.08 22.95
N ALA A 218 -1.61 -7.42 23.36
CA ALA A 218 -1.89 -8.61 24.15
C ALA A 218 -1.51 -9.90 23.41
N GLU A 219 -1.61 -9.90 22.08
CA GLU A 219 -1.15 -10.96 21.18
C GLU A 219 0.35 -10.91 20.85
N ARG A 220 1.11 -10.07 21.56
CA ARG A 220 2.57 -9.95 21.43
C ARG A 220 3.02 -9.45 20.05
N TRP A 221 2.19 -8.66 19.37
CA TRP A 221 2.68 -7.80 18.28
C TRP A 221 3.44 -6.61 18.88
N ARG A 222 4.51 -6.16 18.21
CA ARG A 222 5.14 -4.88 18.52
C ARG A 222 4.39 -3.80 17.76
N VAL A 223 3.45 -3.17 18.44
CA VAL A 223 2.58 -2.14 17.86
C VAL A 223 3.27 -0.78 17.97
N LEU A 224 3.41 -0.08 16.84
CA LEU A 224 3.96 1.26 16.72
C LEU A 224 2.80 2.23 16.40
N PRO A 225 2.16 2.83 17.43
CA PRO A 225 1.07 3.77 17.20
C PRO A 225 1.61 5.10 16.67
N VAL A 226 1.01 5.62 15.60
CA VAL A 226 1.37 6.92 15.02
C VAL A 226 0.12 7.76 14.84
N ASP A 227 0.15 9.01 15.32
CA ASP A 227 -0.89 9.98 15.05
C ASP A 227 -0.79 10.48 13.60
N ILE A 228 -1.83 10.21 12.82
CA ILE A 228 -2.01 10.66 11.44
C ILE A 228 -3.32 11.42 11.27
N SER A 229 -3.86 11.99 12.36
CA SER A 229 -5.21 12.57 12.39
C SER A 229 -5.46 13.68 11.37
N GLU A 230 -4.44 14.42 10.92
CA GLU A 230 -4.62 15.40 9.83
C GLU A 230 -4.82 14.74 8.46
N PHE A 231 -4.25 13.55 8.25
CA PHE A 231 -4.44 12.75 7.05
C PHE A 231 -5.77 12.00 7.08
N GLU A 232 -6.23 11.57 8.26
CA GLU A 232 -7.56 10.94 8.44
C GLU A 232 -8.71 11.87 8.02
N LYS A 233 -8.54 13.20 8.16
CA LYS A 233 -9.49 14.21 7.64
C LYS A 233 -9.60 14.23 6.11
N LEU A 234 -8.67 13.58 5.43
CA LEU A 234 -8.61 13.39 3.97
C LEU A 234 -8.85 11.91 3.60
N GLU A 235 -9.51 11.14 4.47
CA GLU A 235 -9.86 9.72 4.26
C GLU A 235 -8.65 8.78 4.15
N ALA A 236 -7.45 9.25 4.49
CA ALA A 236 -6.25 8.45 4.44
C ALA A 236 -6.06 7.62 5.71
N CYS A 237 -5.36 6.51 5.55
CA CYS A 237 -4.92 5.66 6.65
C CYS A 237 -3.40 5.49 6.65
N VAL A 238 -2.88 4.73 7.61
CA VAL A 238 -1.42 4.54 7.78
C VAL A 238 -0.73 3.90 6.58
N THR A 239 -1.45 3.16 5.75
CA THR A 239 -0.89 2.52 4.56
C THR A 239 -0.64 3.52 3.43
N CYS A 240 -1.48 4.56 3.32
CA CYS A 240 -1.49 5.52 2.22
C CYS A 240 -0.18 6.34 2.09
N LEU A 241 0.51 6.60 3.20
CA LEU A 241 1.66 7.50 3.28
C LEU A 241 2.97 6.87 2.76
N SER A 242 2.95 5.59 2.37
CA SER A 242 4.15 4.86 1.97
C SER A 242 3.89 3.78 0.92
N VAL A 243 4.95 3.35 0.26
CA VAL A 243 4.99 2.11 -0.53
C VAL A 243 6.16 1.30 0.01
N LEU A 244 5.88 0.10 0.49
CA LEU A 244 6.92 -0.81 0.98
C LEU A 244 7.55 -1.55 -0.20
N VAL A 245 8.87 -1.49 -0.28
CA VAL A 245 9.66 -2.18 -1.30
C VAL A 245 10.48 -3.26 -0.60
N PRO A 246 10.26 -4.55 -0.90
CA PRO A 246 11.05 -5.61 -0.29
C PRO A 246 12.52 -5.44 -0.67
N ASP A 247 13.43 -5.84 0.22
CA ASP A 247 14.83 -6.00 -0.17
C ASP A 247 14.91 -7.06 -1.26
N LEU A 248 15.41 -6.67 -2.43
CA LEU A 248 15.49 -7.58 -3.57
C LEU A 248 16.58 -8.63 -3.37
N GLY A 249 17.49 -8.43 -2.39
CA GLY A 249 18.67 -9.25 -2.19
C GLY A 249 19.56 -9.29 -3.43
N ASP A 250 20.78 -9.84 -3.29
CA ASP A 250 21.53 -10.26 -4.47
C ASP A 250 20.79 -11.47 -5.04
N ARG A 251 19.91 -11.25 -6.02
CA ARG A 251 19.31 -12.35 -6.78
C ARG A 251 20.45 -13.04 -7.51
N GLY A 252 21.04 -14.03 -6.83
CA GLY A 252 22.20 -14.76 -7.26
C GLY A 252 22.10 -15.11 -8.73
N THR A 253 23.12 -14.74 -9.47
CA THR A 253 23.39 -15.32 -10.78
C THR A 253 23.66 -16.81 -10.59
N ASP A 254 22.61 -17.62 -10.47
CA ASP A 254 22.68 -19.05 -10.71
C ASP A 254 22.86 -19.22 -12.22
N VAL A 255 24.10 -19.02 -12.67
CA VAL A 255 24.58 -19.57 -13.92
C VAL A 255 24.65 -21.08 -13.67
N PRO A 256 23.86 -21.91 -14.37
CA PRO A 256 23.97 -23.35 -14.19
C PRO A 256 25.39 -23.78 -14.55
N GLU A 257 26.09 -24.41 -13.62
CA GLU A 257 27.36 -25.09 -13.90
C GLU A 257 27.13 -26.06 -15.06
N VAL A 258 27.76 -25.76 -16.20
CA VAL A 258 27.87 -26.69 -17.31
C VAL A 258 28.76 -27.83 -16.84
N SER A 259 28.12 -28.94 -16.45
CA SER A 259 28.81 -30.20 -16.18
C SER A 259 29.54 -30.65 -17.44
N SER A 260 30.86 -30.48 -17.45
CA SER A 260 31.73 -31.08 -18.46
C SER A 260 31.87 -32.56 -18.15
N ALA A 261 31.07 -33.38 -18.83
CA ALA A 261 31.28 -34.82 -18.88
C ALA A 261 32.59 -35.10 -19.64
N THR A 262 33.69 -35.30 -18.92
CA THR A 262 34.87 -35.98 -19.47
C THR A 262 34.58 -37.47 -19.54
N ALA A 263 34.19 -37.94 -20.72
CA ALA A 263 34.35 -39.32 -21.11
C ALA A 263 35.85 -39.62 -21.18
N HIS A 264 36.32 -40.58 -20.39
CA HIS A 264 37.53 -41.34 -20.68
C HIS A 264 37.15 -42.80 -20.67
N GLY A 265 37.03 -43.34 -21.88
CA GLY A 265 37.10 -44.77 -22.10
C GLY A 265 38.55 -45.18 -22.35
N SER A 266 38.92 -46.31 -21.74
CA SER A 266 39.89 -47.36 -22.12
C SER A 266 40.49 -47.96 -20.86
#